data_AF-A0A0L7LKD9-F1
#
_entry.id   AF-A0A0L7LKD9-F1
#
_cell.length_a   1.000
_cell.length_b   1.000
_cell.length_c   1.000
_cell.angle_alpha   90.00
_cell.angle_beta   90.00
_cell.angle_gamma   90.00
#
_symmetry.space_group_name_H-M   'P 1'
#
loop_
_entity.id
_entity.type
_entity.pdbx_description
1 polymer ?
#
loop_
_entity_poly.entity_id
_entity_poly.type
_entity_poly.pdbx_seq_one_letter_code
_entity_poly.pdbx_strand_id
1 'polypeptide(L)'
;MKHCDVLLHRVAKNYFGGSLNFSLQPEDVETMTWDWQQKFLDVTINSELVKQYPLSCTFSKLFFKKLISYLENQEVHDDLYIYLCQSLNREHNENGFSYRHHVIGKNISEVISIKEMNKMVVDGTTGMRTWEAALMLADWALCNKDTFCNKKVLELGSGVGFTGALILDWNAIDDLSSSIVPDMVIGSDIVYDPVIIQPLCDVLKMFFDRNKLLDVYIASAMKFRYKKLPLNERVYIEWDQSIEMCLLQINC
;
A
#
# COMPACT_ATOMS: atom_id res chain seq x y z
N MET A 1 17.49 17.64 4.76
CA MET A 1 16.96 17.69 3.38
C MET A 1 16.41 19.09 3.15
N LYS A 2 16.63 19.73 2.00
CA LYS A 2 16.11 21.09 1.78
C LYS A 2 14.59 21.05 1.70
N HIS A 3 13.89 22.12 2.10
CA HIS A 3 12.40 22.17 2.07
C HIS A 3 11.84 21.79 0.68
N CYS A 4 12.48 22.28 -0.39
CA CYS A 4 12.24 21.93 -1.79
C CYS A 4 12.21 20.42 -2.07
N ASP A 5 13.19 19.67 -1.56
CA ASP A 5 13.29 18.23 -1.76
C ASP A 5 12.23 17.46 -0.94
N VAL A 6 11.95 17.94 0.27
CA VAL A 6 10.90 17.38 1.15
C VAL A 6 9.53 17.54 0.50
N LEU A 7 9.26 18.71 -0.07
CA LEU A 7 8.02 18.99 -0.80
C LEU A 7 7.91 18.10 -2.04
N LEU A 8 8.98 17.99 -2.84
CA LEU A 8 9.02 17.11 -4.02
C LEU A 8 8.67 15.68 -3.64
N HIS A 9 9.34 15.15 -2.61
CA HIS A 9 9.10 13.80 -2.13
C HIS A 9 7.65 13.62 -1.64
N ARG A 10 7.12 14.57 -0.87
CA ARG A 10 5.74 14.51 -0.33
C ARG A 10 4.69 14.51 -1.44
N VAL A 11 4.80 15.41 -2.42
CA VAL A 11 3.80 15.53 -3.50
C VAL A 11 3.90 14.33 -4.45
N ALA A 12 5.12 13.91 -4.82
CA ALA A 12 5.32 12.74 -5.67
C ALA A 12 4.88 11.44 -4.97
N LYS A 13 5.09 11.29 -3.66
CA LYS A 13 4.55 10.14 -2.89
C LYS A 13 3.01 10.10 -2.93
N ASN A 14 2.34 11.25 -2.87
CA ASN A 14 0.88 11.30 -3.02
C ASN A 14 0.44 10.91 -4.45
N TYR A 15 1.16 11.36 -5.47
CA TYR A 15 0.89 10.96 -6.85
C TYR A 15 1.06 9.44 -7.03
N PHE A 16 2.23 8.91 -6.69
CA PHE A 16 2.56 7.47 -6.74
C PHE A 16 1.56 6.62 -5.97
N GLY A 17 1.22 7.06 -4.77
CA GLY A 17 0.27 6.40 -3.89
C GLY A 17 -1.18 6.58 -4.29
N GLY A 18 -1.53 7.18 -5.44
CA GLY A 18 -2.91 7.32 -5.89
C GLY A 18 -3.80 8.15 -4.95
N SER A 19 -3.21 9.12 -4.23
CA SER A 19 -3.87 9.90 -3.18
C SER A 19 -4.14 11.34 -3.63
N LEU A 20 -5.41 11.78 -3.49
CA LEU A 20 -5.78 13.19 -3.62
C LEU A 20 -5.75 13.92 -2.26
N ASN A 21 -5.41 13.22 -1.18
CA ASN A 21 -5.44 13.73 0.20
C ASN A 21 -4.15 14.47 0.54
N PHE A 22 -3.83 15.50 -0.24
CA PHE A 22 -2.76 16.45 0.06
C PHE A 22 -3.30 17.88 0.09
N SER A 23 -2.65 18.73 0.86
CA SER A 23 -2.84 20.18 0.89
C SER A 23 -1.48 20.85 0.82
N LEU A 24 -1.45 22.04 0.20
CA LEU A 24 -0.24 22.83 0.07
C LEU A 24 -0.44 24.14 0.83
N GLN A 25 0.54 24.48 1.66
CA GLN A 25 0.60 25.77 2.34
C GLN A 25 1.16 26.84 1.38
N PRO A 26 0.96 28.14 1.64
CA PRO A 26 1.51 29.19 0.78
C PRO A 26 3.02 29.06 0.53
N GLU A 27 3.79 28.72 1.57
CA GLU A 27 5.24 28.46 1.49
C GLU A 27 5.60 27.26 0.58
N ASP A 28 4.74 26.24 0.54
CA ASP A 28 4.92 25.11 -0.37
C ASP A 28 4.73 25.60 -1.82
N VAL A 29 3.68 26.38 -2.06
CA VAL A 29 3.34 26.92 -3.38
C VAL A 29 4.47 27.83 -3.90
N GLU A 30 5.01 28.71 -3.05
CA GLU A 30 6.16 29.56 -3.39
C GLU A 30 7.42 28.75 -3.77
N THR A 31 7.56 27.54 -3.23
CA THR A 31 8.69 26.65 -3.53
C THR A 31 8.53 25.92 -4.87
N MET A 32 7.33 25.85 -5.42
CA MET A 32 7.00 25.16 -6.69
C MET A 32 7.34 26.00 -7.92
N THR A 33 8.58 26.50 -8.00
CA THR A 33 9.10 27.22 -9.17
C THR A 33 9.08 26.36 -10.45
N TRP A 34 9.32 26.97 -11.62
CA TRP A 34 9.43 26.25 -12.88
C TRP A 34 10.37 25.03 -12.80
N ASP A 35 11.57 25.21 -12.23
CA ASP A 35 12.54 24.13 -12.05
C ASP A 35 12.05 23.02 -11.11
N TRP A 36 11.29 23.38 -10.07
CA TRP A 36 10.67 22.39 -9.19
C TRP A 36 9.61 21.59 -9.94
N GLN A 37 8.77 22.28 -10.72
CA GLN A 37 7.72 21.64 -11.52
C GLN A 37 8.33 20.69 -12.57
N GLN A 38 9.42 21.08 -13.23
CA GLN A 38 10.19 20.20 -14.12
C GLN A 38 10.67 18.94 -13.38
N LYS A 39 11.31 19.08 -12.22
CA LYS A 39 11.74 17.93 -11.41
C LYS A 39 10.57 17.03 -11.01
N PHE A 40 9.43 17.62 -10.67
CA PHE A 40 8.21 16.87 -10.35
C PHE A 40 7.71 16.08 -11.55
N LEU A 41 7.69 16.67 -12.74
CA LEU A 41 7.33 15.98 -13.99
C LEU A 41 8.31 14.82 -14.27
N ASP A 42 9.61 15.05 -14.11
CA ASP A 42 10.68 14.07 -14.34
C ASP A 42 10.57 12.83 -13.45
N VAL A 43 10.27 13.03 -12.16
CA VAL A 43 10.07 11.90 -11.24
C VAL A 43 8.69 11.26 -11.35
N THR A 44 7.71 11.93 -11.99
CA THR A 44 6.34 11.41 -12.15
C THR A 44 6.07 10.98 -13.59
N ILE A 45 5.35 11.78 -14.36
CA ILE A 45 4.81 11.41 -15.67
C ILE A 45 5.87 11.16 -16.74
N ASN A 46 7.05 11.76 -16.60
CA ASN A 46 8.17 11.57 -17.51
C ASN A 46 9.06 10.40 -17.11
N SER A 47 8.87 9.84 -15.91
CA SER A 47 9.66 8.71 -15.44
C SER A 47 9.37 7.44 -16.25
N GLU A 48 10.41 6.64 -16.47
CA GLU A 48 10.27 5.33 -17.13
C GLU A 48 9.35 4.40 -16.34
N LEU A 49 9.36 4.51 -15.01
CA LEU A 49 8.47 3.77 -14.11
C LEU A 49 6.99 4.01 -14.46
N VAL A 50 6.56 5.28 -14.51
CA VAL A 50 5.15 5.62 -14.76
C VAL A 50 4.75 5.39 -16.22
N LYS A 51 5.69 5.53 -17.17
CA LYS A 51 5.47 5.15 -18.57
C LYS A 51 5.21 3.65 -18.71
N GLN A 52 6.00 2.82 -18.02
CA GLN A 52 5.88 1.36 -18.07
C GLN A 52 4.67 0.84 -17.27
N TYR A 53 4.40 1.45 -16.12
CA TYR A 53 3.38 1.04 -15.17
C TYR A 53 2.47 2.24 -14.85
N PRO A 54 1.55 2.61 -15.75
CA PRO A 54 0.79 3.85 -15.61
C PRO A 54 -0.25 3.80 -14.50
N LEU A 55 -0.37 4.90 -13.75
CA LEU A 55 -1.47 5.14 -12.83
C LEU A 55 -2.78 5.38 -13.58
N SER A 56 -3.91 5.36 -12.84
CA SER A 56 -5.23 5.66 -13.42
C SER A 56 -5.23 7.04 -14.10
N CYS A 57 -5.73 7.09 -15.33
CA CYS A 57 -5.89 8.34 -16.10
C CYS A 57 -6.86 9.27 -15.37
N THR A 58 -7.96 8.71 -14.86
CA THR A 58 -8.95 9.44 -14.06
C THR A 58 -8.33 10.07 -12.82
N PHE A 59 -7.56 9.28 -12.05
CA PHE A 59 -6.83 9.80 -10.89
C PHE A 59 -5.83 10.89 -11.29
N SER A 60 -4.98 10.63 -12.28
CA SER A 60 -3.93 11.56 -12.71
C SER A 60 -4.54 12.89 -13.12
N LYS A 61 -5.62 12.88 -13.91
CA LYS A 61 -6.37 14.09 -14.28
C LYS A 61 -6.83 14.89 -13.05
N LEU A 62 -7.41 14.24 -12.04
CA LEU A 62 -7.86 14.92 -10.83
C LEU A 62 -6.69 15.45 -10.01
N PHE A 63 -5.61 14.69 -9.90
CA PHE A 63 -4.40 15.08 -9.18
C PHE A 63 -3.78 16.35 -9.79
N PHE A 64 -3.55 16.35 -11.11
CA PHE A 64 -2.94 17.50 -11.79
C PHE A 64 -3.88 18.71 -11.83
N LYS A 65 -5.21 18.52 -11.96
CA LYS A 65 -6.17 19.63 -11.79
C LYS A 65 -6.06 20.27 -10.41
N LYS A 66 -6.02 19.45 -9.36
CA LYS A 66 -5.86 19.94 -7.99
C LYS A 66 -4.53 20.64 -7.81
N LEU A 67 -3.43 20.08 -8.33
CA LEU A 67 -2.11 20.69 -8.25
C LEU A 67 -2.10 22.07 -8.93
N ILE A 68 -2.58 22.16 -10.18
CA ILE A 68 -2.66 23.42 -10.93
C ILE A 68 -3.52 24.46 -10.21
N SER A 69 -4.61 24.05 -9.53
CA SER A 69 -5.45 25.00 -8.77
C SER A 69 -4.70 25.70 -7.63
N TYR A 70 -3.65 25.08 -7.07
CA TYR A 70 -2.77 25.75 -6.11
C TYR A 70 -1.80 26.73 -6.77
N LEU A 71 -1.51 26.55 -8.06
CA LEU A 71 -0.53 27.32 -8.81
C LEU A 71 -1.14 28.50 -9.59
N GLU A 72 -2.44 28.76 -9.49
CA GLU A 72 -3.14 29.77 -10.30
C GLU A 72 -2.55 31.20 -10.21
N ASN A 73 -1.87 31.52 -9.09
CA ASN A 73 -1.23 32.81 -8.87
C ASN A 73 0.26 32.84 -9.25
N GLN A 74 0.77 31.79 -9.88
CA GLN A 74 2.16 31.73 -10.35
C GLN A 74 2.26 31.08 -11.74
N GLU A 75 3.47 31.10 -12.30
CA GLU A 75 3.73 30.47 -13.59
C GLU A 75 3.62 28.94 -13.49
N VAL A 76 2.80 28.35 -14.37
CA VAL A 76 2.57 26.91 -14.45
C VAL A 76 3.33 26.36 -15.63
N HIS A 77 4.10 25.30 -15.41
CA HIS A 77 4.91 24.64 -16.43
C HIS A 77 4.03 24.12 -17.58
N ASP A 78 4.43 24.41 -18.82
CA ASP A 78 3.63 24.08 -20.02
C ASP A 78 3.28 22.58 -20.09
N ASP A 79 4.23 21.71 -19.77
CA ASP A 79 4.02 20.26 -19.77
C ASP A 79 2.93 19.78 -18.79
N LEU A 80 2.63 20.52 -17.71
CA LEU A 80 1.49 20.19 -16.83
C LEU A 80 0.17 20.39 -17.57
N TYR A 81 0.04 21.48 -18.33
CA TYR A 81 -1.14 21.74 -19.16
C TYR A 81 -1.21 20.77 -20.33
N ILE A 82 -0.08 20.51 -21.01
CA ILE A 82 -0.02 19.54 -22.12
C ILE A 82 -0.46 18.17 -21.62
N TYR A 83 0.05 17.71 -20.49
CA TYR A 83 -0.35 16.43 -19.90
C TYR A 83 -1.84 16.40 -19.54
N LEU A 84 -2.38 17.47 -18.96
CA LEU A 84 -3.80 17.55 -18.61
C LEU A 84 -4.67 17.51 -19.88
N CYS A 85 -4.32 18.27 -20.91
CA CYS A 85 -5.01 18.28 -22.21
C CYS A 85 -4.97 16.91 -22.89
N GLN A 86 -3.81 16.25 -22.91
CA GLN A 86 -3.68 14.89 -23.43
C GLN A 86 -4.56 13.90 -22.64
N SER A 87 -4.61 14.05 -21.32
CA SER A 87 -5.43 13.20 -20.45
C SER A 87 -6.94 13.40 -20.64
N LEU A 88 -7.38 14.58 -21.12
CA LEU A 88 -8.79 14.82 -21.48
C LEU A 88 -9.22 14.09 -22.76
N ASN A 89 -8.28 13.88 -23.68
CA ASN A 89 -8.54 13.28 -24.99
C ASN A 89 -8.32 11.77 -25.04
N ARG A 90 -7.76 11.17 -23.97
CA ARG A 90 -7.65 9.71 -23.87
C ARG A 90 -9.03 9.13 -23.60
N GLU A 91 -9.63 8.51 -24.62
CA GLU A 91 -10.84 7.71 -24.46
C GLU A 91 -10.66 6.64 -23.38
N HIS A 92 -11.74 6.36 -22.65
CA HIS A 92 -11.83 5.40 -21.54
C HIS A 92 -11.57 3.93 -21.97
N ASN A 93 -10.42 3.63 -22.56
CA ASN A 93 -9.93 2.26 -22.74
C ASN A 93 -9.14 1.83 -21.50
N GLU A 94 -9.78 1.96 -20.33
CA GLU A 94 -9.27 1.32 -19.14
C GLU A 94 -9.70 -0.15 -19.24
N ASN A 95 -8.74 -1.08 -19.41
CA ASN A 95 -8.97 -2.53 -19.24
C ASN A 95 -9.40 -2.90 -17.80
N GLY A 96 -9.89 -1.94 -17.02
CA GLY A 96 -10.27 -2.06 -15.62
C GLY A 96 -9.12 -1.97 -14.64
N PHE A 97 -7.87 -1.80 -15.09
CA PHE A 97 -6.67 -1.82 -14.25
C PHE A 97 -5.83 -0.54 -14.39
N SER A 98 -5.08 -0.24 -13.34
CA SER A 98 -4.00 0.74 -13.32
C SER A 98 -2.93 0.29 -12.31
N TYR A 99 -1.84 1.04 -12.21
CA TYR A 99 -0.81 0.77 -11.22
C TYR A 99 -0.85 1.79 -10.07
N ARG A 100 -0.46 1.32 -8.89
CA ARG A 100 -0.12 2.15 -7.74
C ARG A 100 1.34 1.89 -7.39
N HIS A 101 2.02 2.95 -6.98
CA HIS A 101 3.43 2.94 -6.64
C HIS A 101 3.59 3.25 -5.16
N HIS A 102 4.18 2.33 -4.42
CA HIS A 102 4.45 2.49 -3.00
C HIS A 102 5.93 2.78 -2.80
N VAL A 103 6.26 3.98 -2.31
CA VAL A 103 7.64 4.35 -1.94
C VAL A 103 7.96 3.67 -0.61
N ILE A 104 8.91 2.73 -0.63
CA ILE A 104 9.21 1.83 0.50
C ILE A 104 10.43 2.25 1.31
N GLY A 105 11.21 3.20 0.80
CA GLY A 105 12.40 3.69 1.50
C GLY A 105 12.51 5.21 1.48
N LYS A 106 13.71 5.72 1.76
CA LYS A 106 13.96 7.18 1.83
C LYS A 106 13.99 7.82 0.46
N ASN A 107 14.31 7.04 -0.59
CA ASN A 107 14.41 7.52 -1.95
C ASN A 107 13.11 7.24 -2.71
N ILE A 108 12.66 8.21 -3.51
CA ILE A 108 11.47 8.07 -4.35
C ILE A 108 11.64 7.05 -5.47
N SER A 109 12.87 6.60 -5.74
CA SER A 109 13.16 5.51 -6.68
C SER A 109 12.97 4.11 -6.09
N GLU A 110 12.93 3.99 -4.76
CA GLU A 110 12.73 2.70 -4.08
C GLU A 110 11.23 2.43 -3.99
N VAL A 111 10.69 1.82 -5.04
CA VAL A 111 9.25 1.69 -5.26
C VAL A 111 8.83 0.26 -5.55
N ILE A 112 7.70 -0.15 -4.97
CA ILE A 112 6.95 -1.33 -5.40
C ILE A 112 5.74 -0.89 -6.20
N SER A 113 5.59 -1.44 -7.41
CA SER A 113 4.48 -1.18 -8.30
C SER A 113 3.46 -2.31 -8.24
N ILE A 114 2.23 -2.01 -7.85
CA ILE A 114 1.13 -2.98 -7.75
C ILE A 114 0.09 -2.66 -8.81
N LYS A 115 -0.32 -3.68 -9.55
CA LYS A 115 -1.44 -3.58 -10.50
C LYS A 115 -2.76 -3.73 -9.75
N GLU A 116 -3.60 -2.71 -9.79
CA GLU A 116 -4.89 -2.64 -9.09
C GLU A 116 -6.05 -2.46 -10.05
N MET A 117 -7.25 -2.88 -9.64
CA MET A 117 -8.49 -2.60 -10.36
C MET A 117 -9.00 -1.18 -10.08
N ASN A 118 -9.47 -0.50 -11.11
CA ASN A 118 -9.98 0.88 -11.05
C ASN A 118 -11.39 0.96 -10.44
N LYS A 119 -12.11 -0.16 -10.35
CA LYS A 119 -13.41 -0.26 -9.69
C LYS A 119 -13.31 -1.15 -8.46
N MET A 120 -14.06 -0.79 -7.41
CA MET A 120 -14.04 -1.48 -6.11
C MET A 120 -14.70 -2.87 -6.16
N VAL A 121 -15.72 -3.04 -7.01
CA VAL A 121 -16.40 -4.32 -7.23
C VAL A 121 -16.58 -4.49 -8.73
N VAL A 122 -16.04 -5.58 -9.26
CA VAL A 122 -16.31 -6.04 -10.63
C VAL A 122 -16.54 -7.53 -10.56
N ASP A 123 -17.61 -8.00 -11.18
CA ASP A 123 -17.97 -9.43 -11.28
C ASP A 123 -18.03 -10.17 -9.94
N GLY A 124 -18.49 -9.50 -8.88
CA GLY A 124 -18.63 -10.11 -7.55
C GLY A 124 -17.31 -10.30 -6.79
N THR A 125 -16.19 -9.82 -7.34
CA THR A 125 -14.88 -9.85 -6.66
C THR A 125 -14.58 -8.49 -6.02
N THR A 126 -14.32 -8.51 -4.71
CA THR A 126 -13.72 -7.42 -3.93
C THR A 126 -12.29 -7.84 -3.61
N GLY A 127 -11.33 -7.67 -4.53
CA GLY A 127 -10.05 -8.41 -4.33
C GLY A 127 -8.76 -7.84 -4.92
N MET A 128 -8.79 -6.96 -5.91
CA MET A 128 -7.55 -6.53 -6.58
C MET A 128 -7.19 -5.07 -6.28
N ARG A 129 -7.13 -4.72 -5.00
CA ARG A 129 -6.61 -3.44 -4.50
C ARG A 129 -5.75 -3.66 -3.27
N THR A 130 -4.81 -2.75 -3.03
CA THR A 130 -4.11 -2.66 -1.76
C THR A 130 -5.03 -2.01 -0.74
N TRP A 131 -5.34 -2.72 0.35
CA TRP A 131 -6.15 -2.22 1.45
C TRP A 131 -5.29 -1.56 2.53
N GLU A 132 -5.89 -0.68 3.33
CA GLU A 132 -5.21 0.05 4.42
C GLU A 132 -4.56 -0.90 5.43
N ALA A 133 -5.16 -2.06 5.70
CA ALA A 133 -4.57 -3.11 6.53
C ALA A 133 -3.25 -3.65 5.99
N ALA A 134 -3.15 -3.79 4.66
CA ALA A 134 -1.95 -4.28 4.01
C ALA A 134 -0.82 -3.23 4.13
N LEU A 135 -1.15 -1.94 3.98
CA LEU A 135 -0.21 -0.83 4.18
C LEU A 135 0.30 -0.77 5.63
N MET A 136 -0.60 -0.90 6.61
CA MET A 136 -0.19 -0.88 8.02
C MET A 136 0.71 -2.08 8.37
N LEU A 137 0.34 -3.29 7.93
CA LEU A 137 1.14 -4.49 8.19
C LEU A 137 2.52 -4.40 7.54
N ALA A 138 2.57 -3.87 6.31
CA ALA A 138 3.80 -3.56 5.60
C ALA A 138 4.69 -2.57 6.35
N ASP A 139 4.15 -1.42 6.77
CA ASP A 139 4.91 -0.38 7.49
C ASP A 139 5.41 -0.90 8.83
N TRP A 140 4.58 -1.64 9.57
CA TRP A 140 4.98 -2.30 10.80
C TRP A 140 6.12 -3.30 10.56
N ALA A 141 6.01 -4.14 9.52
CA ALA A 141 7.03 -5.12 9.22
C ALA A 141 8.36 -4.49 8.78
N LEU A 142 8.33 -3.39 8.03
CA LEU A 142 9.52 -2.62 7.69
C LEU A 142 10.24 -2.05 8.92
N CYS A 143 9.50 -1.75 9.99
CA CYS A 143 10.04 -1.32 11.28
C CYS A 143 10.55 -2.49 12.15
N ASN A 144 10.12 -3.73 11.85
CA ASN A 144 10.37 -4.92 12.67
C ASN A 144 11.04 -6.04 11.86
N LYS A 145 11.99 -5.71 10.97
CA LYS A 145 12.60 -6.67 10.03
C LYS A 145 13.21 -7.91 10.71
N ASP A 146 13.81 -7.73 11.89
CA ASP A 146 14.40 -8.82 12.67
C ASP A 146 13.38 -9.89 13.04
N THR A 147 12.09 -9.51 13.19
CA THR A 147 10.99 -10.44 13.46
C THR A 147 10.78 -11.44 12.33
N PHE A 148 11.14 -11.08 11.09
CA PHE A 148 10.95 -11.89 9.88
C PHE A 148 12.22 -12.58 9.38
N CYS A 149 13.39 -12.22 9.93
CA CYS A 149 14.66 -12.78 9.51
C CYS A 149 14.70 -14.30 9.70
N ASN A 150 15.10 -15.03 8.66
CA ASN A 150 15.22 -16.49 8.64
C ASN A 150 13.93 -17.26 9.02
N LYS A 151 12.75 -16.68 8.80
CA LYS A 151 11.46 -17.35 9.03
C LYS A 151 10.80 -17.77 7.73
N LYS A 152 10.17 -18.95 7.73
CA LYS A 152 9.21 -19.35 6.69
C LYS A 152 7.87 -18.67 6.97
N VAL A 153 7.51 -17.69 6.16
CA VAL A 153 6.30 -16.88 6.34
C VAL A 153 5.23 -17.29 5.33
N LEU A 154 4.02 -17.56 5.81
CA LEU A 154 2.84 -17.83 4.98
C LEU A 154 1.89 -16.62 5.04
N GLU A 155 1.57 -16.04 3.88
CA GLU A 155 0.53 -15.02 3.77
C GLU A 155 -0.83 -15.65 3.44
N LEU A 156 -1.81 -15.44 4.31
CA LEU A 156 -3.21 -15.82 4.07
C LEU A 156 -3.99 -14.63 3.49
N GLY A 157 -4.81 -14.90 2.48
CA GLY A 157 -5.65 -13.88 1.85
C GLY A 157 -4.84 -12.75 1.22
N SER A 158 -3.77 -13.08 0.50
CA SER A 158 -2.79 -12.12 -0.03
C SER A 158 -3.34 -11.03 -0.95
N GLY A 159 -4.54 -11.21 -1.52
CA GLY A 159 -5.15 -10.21 -2.40
C GLY A 159 -4.27 -9.92 -3.61
N VAL A 160 -3.77 -8.68 -3.72
CA VAL A 160 -2.79 -8.26 -4.74
C VAL A 160 -1.34 -8.67 -4.43
N GLY A 161 -1.10 -9.32 -3.29
CA GLY A 161 0.22 -9.78 -2.85
C GLY A 161 1.15 -8.68 -2.34
N PHE A 162 0.61 -7.50 -2.00
CA PHE A 162 1.41 -6.33 -1.59
C PHE A 162 2.25 -6.61 -0.34
N THR A 163 1.65 -7.18 0.70
CA THR A 163 2.31 -7.43 1.99
C THR A 163 3.46 -8.44 1.84
N GLY A 164 3.21 -9.59 1.19
CA GLY A 164 4.26 -10.58 0.92
C GLY A 164 5.36 -10.07 0.00
N ALA A 165 5.03 -9.27 -1.02
CA ALA A 165 6.03 -8.68 -1.92
C ALA A 165 7.02 -7.76 -1.19
N LEU A 166 6.59 -7.11 -0.11
CA LEU A 166 7.42 -6.19 0.67
C LEU A 166 8.26 -6.90 1.75
N ILE A 167 7.69 -7.91 2.39
CA ILE A 167 8.24 -8.49 3.63
C ILE A 167 9.13 -9.71 3.35
N LEU A 168 8.80 -10.50 2.33
CA LEU A 168 9.46 -11.79 2.09
C LEU A 168 10.82 -11.62 1.41
N ASP A 169 11.81 -12.41 1.84
CA ASP A 169 13.07 -12.56 1.11
C ASP A 169 12.90 -13.59 -0.02
N TRP A 170 12.65 -13.09 -1.23
CA TRP A 170 12.45 -13.91 -2.41
C TRP A 170 13.72 -14.62 -2.91
N ASN A 171 14.89 -14.35 -2.32
CA ASN A 171 16.13 -15.04 -2.66
C ASN A 171 16.40 -16.26 -1.76
N ALA A 172 15.64 -16.41 -0.67
CA ALA A 172 15.76 -17.54 0.26
C ALA A 172 14.95 -18.77 -0.21
N ILE A 173 15.21 -19.24 -1.44
CA ILE A 173 14.44 -20.32 -2.09
C ILE A 173 15.00 -21.72 -1.75
N ASP A 174 16.23 -21.80 -1.25
CA ASP A 174 17.01 -23.05 -1.17
C ASP A 174 16.39 -24.14 -0.26
N ASP A 175 15.41 -23.81 0.60
CA ASP A 175 14.78 -24.71 1.57
C ASP A 175 13.28 -25.04 1.31
N LEU A 176 12.73 -24.70 0.13
CA LEU A 176 11.31 -24.98 -0.16
C LEU A 176 11.02 -26.44 -0.52
N SER A 177 10.63 -27.25 0.49
CA SER A 177 10.00 -28.57 0.29
C SER A 177 8.47 -28.50 0.27
N SER A 178 7.81 -29.49 -0.34
CA SER A 178 6.34 -29.54 -0.47
C SER A 178 5.56 -29.73 0.84
N SER A 179 6.26 -29.95 1.97
CA SER A 179 5.71 -30.14 3.31
C SER A 179 6.08 -29.03 4.30
N ILE A 180 6.34 -27.81 3.80
CA ILE A 180 6.66 -26.65 4.64
C ILE A 180 5.57 -26.39 5.69
N VAL A 181 6.02 -26.32 6.94
CA VAL A 181 5.26 -25.74 8.05
C VAL A 181 5.82 -24.33 8.28
N PRO A 182 4.97 -23.28 8.27
CA PRO A 182 5.43 -21.92 8.48
C PRO A 182 5.89 -21.72 9.93
N ASP A 183 6.89 -20.85 10.09
CA ASP A 183 7.28 -20.29 11.39
C ASP A 183 6.40 -19.09 11.74
N MET A 184 5.84 -18.45 10.71
CA MET A 184 4.96 -17.29 10.86
C MET A 184 3.81 -17.32 9.84
N VAL A 185 2.62 -16.95 10.28
CA VAL A 185 1.48 -16.65 9.41
C VAL A 185 1.19 -15.15 9.47
N ILE A 186 1.02 -14.52 8.31
CA ILE A 186 0.58 -13.13 8.20
C ILE A 186 -0.71 -13.04 7.41
N GLY A 187 -1.51 -12.01 7.66
CA GLY A 187 -2.71 -11.73 6.88
C GLY A 187 -3.16 -10.29 7.02
N SER A 188 -3.61 -9.69 5.91
CA SER A 188 -4.15 -8.33 5.89
C SER A 188 -5.59 -8.33 5.41
N ASP A 189 -6.48 -7.80 6.23
CA ASP A 189 -7.91 -7.68 6.01
C ASP A 189 -8.62 -9.00 5.68
N ILE A 190 -8.33 -10.05 6.46
CA ILE A 190 -8.91 -11.39 6.29
C ILE A 190 -10.01 -11.74 7.30
N VAL A 191 -10.47 -10.77 8.10
CA VAL A 191 -11.48 -10.96 9.18
C VAL A 191 -12.72 -10.08 8.97
N TYR A 192 -13.04 -9.75 7.72
CA TYR A 192 -14.13 -8.83 7.37
C TYR A 192 -15.54 -9.44 7.45
N ASP A 193 -15.67 -10.76 7.37
CA ASP A 193 -16.95 -11.48 7.43
C ASP A 193 -16.97 -12.46 8.63
N PRO A 194 -17.98 -12.43 9.51
CA PRO A 194 -18.09 -13.39 10.61
C PRO A 194 -18.05 -14.87 10.18
N VAL A 195 -18.52 -15.21 8.97
CA VAL A 195 -18.58 -16.59 8.47
C VAL A 195 -17.18 -17.16 8.22
N ILE A 196 -16.20 -16.32 7.88
CA ILE A 196 -14.83 -16.79 7.59
C ILE A 196 -13.95 -16.93 8.84
N ILE A 197 -14.38 -16.41 10.00
CA ILE A 197 -13.61 -16.45 11.24
C ILE A 197 -13.35 -17.88 11.71
N GLN A 198 -14.38 -18.75 11.71
CA GLN A 198 -14.20 -20.13 12.15
C GLN A 198 -13.28 -20.94 11.22
N PRO A 199 -13.48 -20.92 9.88
CA PRO A 199 -12.51 -21.51 8.94
C PRO A 199 -11.07 -21.00 9.13
N LEU A 200 -10.89 -19.70 9.39
CA LEU A 200 -9.57 -19.13 9.66
C LEU A 200 -8.96 -19.73 10.94
N CYS A 201 -9.72 -19.81 12.03
CA CYS A 201 -9.27 -20.45 13.27
C CYS A 201 -8.85 -21.91 13.05
N ASP A 202 -9.57 -22.66 12.23
CA ASP A 202 -9.27 -24.07 11.94
C ASP A 202 -7.94 -24.20 11.16
N VAL A 203 -7.69 -23.31 10.19
CA VAL A 203 -6.42 -23.24 9.46
C VAL A 203 -5.26 -22.90 10.40
N LEU A 204 -5.42 -21.89 11.26
CA LEU A 204 -4.40 -21.51 12.25
C LEU A 204 -4.13 -22.66 13.24
N LYS A 205 -5.18 -23.35 13.69
CA LYS A 205 -5.05 -24.51 14.59
C LYS A 205 -4.30 -25.67 13.91
N MET A 206 -4.57 -25.93 12.63
CA MET A 206 -3.84 -26.94 11.87
C MET A 206 -2.33 -26.64 11.81
N PHE A 207 -1.94 -25.39 11.58
CA PHE A 207 -0.52 -25.02 11.59
C PHE A 207 0.08 -25.06 12.99
N PHE A 208 -0.67 -24.62 13.99
CA PHE A 208 -0.26 -24.69 15.40
C PHE A 208 -0.03 -26.15 15.87
N ASP A 209 -0.81 -27.09 15.38
CA ASP A 209 -0.61 -28.52 15.67
C ASP A 209 0.68 -29.09 15.08
N ARG A 210 1.25 -28.42 14.07
CA ARG A 210 2.51 -28.79 13.42
C ARG A 210 3.70 -27.97 13.91
N ASN A 211 3.48 -26.73 14.36
CA ASN A 211 4.48 -25.85 14.93
C ASN A 211 3.91 -25.13 16.15
N LYS A 212 4.38 -25.51 17.35
CA LYS A 212 3.94 -24.91 18.61
C LYS A 212 4.54 -23.53 18.87
N LEU A 213 5.54 -23.11 18.10
CA LEU A 213 6.17 -21.79 18.15
C LEU A 213 5.69 -20.88 17.00
N LEU A 214 4.52 -21.19 16.42
CA LEU A 214 3.95 -20.41 15.33
C LEU A 214 3.59 -19.00 15.80
N ASP A 215 4.17 -17.99 15.15
CA ASP A 215 3.74 -16.60 15.29
C ASP A 215 2.63 -16.28 14.28
N VAL A 216 1.58 -15.56 14.68
CA VAL A 216 0.54 -15.11 13.75
C VAL A 216 0.33 -13.60 13.87
N TYR A 217 0.38 -12.89 12.75
CA TYR A 217 0.12 -11.44 12.67
C TYR A 217 -1.04 -11.16 11.71
N ILE A 218 -2.13 -10.58 12.20
CA ILE A 218 -3.29 -10.20 11.39
C ILE A 218 -3.57 -8.71 11.55
N ALA A 219 -3.50 -7.97 10.44
CA ALA A 219 -3.93 -6.59 10.36
C ALA A 219 -5.34 -6.51 9.78
N SER A 220 -6.25 -5.73 10.34
CA SER A 220 -7.56 -5.47 9.73
C SER A 220 -8.20 -4.19 10.24
N ALA A 221 -9.07 -3.60 9.42
CA ALA A 221 -9.91 -2.48 9.80
C ALA A 221 -11.09 -2.98 10.64
N MET A 222 -11.28 -2.44 11.85
CA MET A 222 -12.43 -2.83 12.68
C MET A 222 -13.72 -2.22 12.14
N LYS A 223 -14.53 -3.02 11.44
CA LYS A 223 -15.88 -2.61 11.01
C LYS A 223 -16.99 -2.98 12.00
N PHE A 224 -16.68 -3.69 13.09
CA PHE A 224 -17.69 -4.16 14.04
C PHE A 224 -17.30 -3.94 15.51
N ARG A 225 -18.28 -3.62 16.35
CA ARG A 225 -18.20 -3.71 17.81
C ARG A 225 -18.32 -5.19 18.22
N TYR A 226 -17.21 -5.87 18.51
CA TYR A 226 -17.25 -7.26 18.97
C TYR A 226 -17.34 -7.39 20.50
N LYS A 227 -17.88 -8.54 20.92
CA LYS A 227 -17.78 -9.10 22.27
C LYS A 227 -16.31 -9.32 22.62
N LYS A 228 -15.87 -8.88 23.81
CA LYS A 228 -14.59 -9.31 24.39
C LYS A 228 -14.59 -10.84 24.51
N LEU A 229 -13.75 -11.51 23.73
CA LEU A 229 -13.35 -12.87 24.04
C LEU A 229 -12.31 -12.79 25.17
N PRO A 230 -12.43 -13.60 26.24
CA PRO A 230 -11.33 -13.73 27.20
C PRO A 230 -10.16 -14.37 26.45
N LEU A 231 -9.17 -13.55 26.11
CA LEU A 231 -7.95 -14.00 25.44
C LEU A 231 -6.98 -14.55 26.49
N ASN A 232 -6.30 -15.64 26.17
CA ASN A 232 -5.16 -16.14 26.96
C ASN A 232 -4.02 -15.11 26.96
N GLU A 233 -3.11 -15.19 27.94
CA GLU A 233 -1.93 -14.31 28.09
C GLU A 233 -0.98 -14.24 26.88
N ARG A 234 -1.19 -15.09 25.85
CA ARG A 234 -0.31 -15.18 24.67
C ARG A 234 -0.82 -14.40 23.44
N VAL A 235 -1.93 -13.68 23.55
CA VAL A 235 -2.46 -12.85 22.46
C VAL A 235 -2.19 -11.38 22.77
N TYR A 236 -1.46 -10.71 21.89
CA TYR A 236 -1.18 -9.28 21.94
C TYR A 236 -1.99 -8.56 20.86
N ILE A 237 -2.60 -7.43 21.23
CA ILE A 237 -3.36 -6.59 20.30
C ILE A 237 -2.81 -5.18 20.41
N GLU A 238 -2.22 -4.70 19.32
CA GLU A 238 -1.82 -3.31 19.17
C GLU A 238 -2.86 -2.55 18.37
N TRP A 239 -3.22 -1.37 18.86
CA TRP A 239 -4.33 -0.58 18.31
C TRP A 239 -3.85 0.82 17.97
N ASP A 240 -4.06 1.21 16.71
CA ASP A 240 -3.81 2.57 16.24
C ASP A 240 -5.16 3.31 16.08
N GLN A 241 -5.46 4.16 17.07
CA GLN A 241 -6.66 5.00 17.08
C GLN A 241 -6.68 6.03 15.95
N SER A 242 -5.53 6.40 15.38
CA SER A 242 -5.45 7.43 14.36
C SER A 242 -5.99 6.97 13.00
N ILE A 243 -5.99 5.66 12.76
CA ILE A 243 -6.39 5.04 11.49
C ILE A 243 -7.47 3.96 11.64
N GLU A 244 -8.01 3.75 12.85
CA GLU A 244 -9.02 2.72 13.18
C GLU A 244 -8.59 1.29 12.79
N MET A 245 -7.29 1.00 12.96
CA MET A 245 -6.68 -0.27 12.58
C MET A 245 -6.18 -1.07 13.78
N CYS A 246 -6.30 -2.40 13.68
CA CYS A 246 -5.81 -3.35 14.67
C CYS A 246 -4.70 -4.22 14.09
N LEU A 247 -3.61 -4.41 14.83
CA LEU A 247 -2.65 -5.48 14.62
C LEU A 247 -2.83 -6.52 15.74
N LEU A 248 -3.28 -7.71 15.36
CA LEU A 248 -3.41 -8.87 16.24
C LEU A 248 -2.16 -9.74 16.09
N GLN A 249 -1.38 -9.86 17.16
CA GLN A 249 -0.29 -10.81 17.29
C GLN A 249 -0.73 -11.97 18.20
N ILE A 250 -0.64 -13.20 17.70
CA ILE A 250 -0.87 -14.40 18.49
C ILE A 250 0.48 -15.09 18.63
N ASN A 251 1.01 -15.08 19.84
CA ASN A 251 2.14 -15.91 20.23
C ASN A 251 1.56 -17.22 20.76
N CYS A 252 2.23 -18.34 20.51
CA CYS A 252 1.80 -19.62 21.06
C CYS A 252 2.89 -20.28 21.89
#